data_AF-A0A7C2FL08-F1
#
_entry.id   AF-A0A7C2FL08-F1
#
_cell.length_a   1.000
_cell.length_b   1.000
_cell.length_c   1.000
_cell.angle_alpha   90.00
_cell.angle_beta   90.00
_cell.angle_gamma   90.00
#
_symmetry.space_group_name_H-M   'P 1'
#
loop_
_entity.id
_entity.type
_entity.pdbx_description
1 polymer ?
#
loop_
_entity_poly.entity_id
_entity_poly.type
_entity_poly.pdbx_seq_one_letter_code
_entity_poly.pdbx_strand_id
1 'polypeptide(L)'
;MTEKPIRAILVSHTHWDRAWYVPFQVYRIRLVRLVDRLLEILERDPEYRCFMLDGQVLPVEDYLEVRPERRADLERLVRAGRLLIG
;
A
#
# COMPACT_ATOMS: atom_id res chain seq x y z
N MET A 1 -34.49 15.89 20.31
CA MET A 1 -34.04 14.77 19.45
C MET A 1 -32.57 14.58 19.69
N THR A 2 -32.14 13.50 20.33
CA THR A 2 -30.72 13.20 20.48
C THR A 2 -30.21 12.57 19.19
N GLU A 3 -29.43 13.32 18.41
CA GLU A 3 -28.77 12.78 17.23
C GLU A 3 -27.85 11.64 17.63
N LYS A 4 -27.97 10.49 16.95
CA LYS A 4 -27.05 9.37 17.13
C LYS A 4 -25.69 9.73 16.52
N PRO A 5 -24.56 9.42 17.18
CA PRO A 5 -23.25 9.68 16.61
C PRO A 5 -23.03 8.88 15.33
N ILE A 6 -22.52 9.54 14.29
CA ILE A 6 -22.14 8.92 13.02
C ILE A 6 -20.76 8.27 13.19
N ARG A 7 -20.64 6.99 12.82
CA ARG A 7 -19.35 6.30 12.74
C ARG A 7 -18.86 6.34 11.29
N ALA A 8 -17.76 7.05 11.05
CA ALA A 8 -17.03 7.01 9.78
C ALA A 8 -15.84 6.04 9.87
N ILE A 9 -15.55 5.34 8.77
CA ILE A 9 -14.37 4.50 8.62
C ILE A 9 -13.60 5.03 7.42
N LEU A 10 -12.34 5.41 7.63
CA LEU A 10 -11.45 5.84 6.57
C LEU A 10 -10.52 4.70 6.20
N VAL A 11 -10.47 4.35 4.92
CA VAL A 11 -9.53 3.36 4.38
C VAL A 11 -8.60 4.07 3.40
N SER A 12 -7.33 4.15 3.77
CA SER A 12 -6.31 4.64 2.85
C SER A 12 -5.98 3.56 1.84
N HIS A 13 -6.12 3.88 0.56
CA HIS A 13 -5.79 2.99 -0.55
C HIS A 13 -5.31 3.80 -1.75
N THR A 14 -4.76 3.10 -2.74
CA THR A 14 -4.58 3.64 -4.09
C THR A 14 -5.21 2.64 -5.05
N HIS A 15 -5.90 3.12 -6.08
CA HIS A 15 -6.25 2.28 -7.21
C HIS A 15 -5.04 2.22 -8.15
N TRP A 16 -4.59 1.00 -8.48
CA TRP A 16 -3.33 0.79 -9.18
C TRP A 16 -3.51 -0.04 -10.45
N ASP A 17 -3.82 0.65 -11.56
CA ASP A 17 -3.73 0.06 -12.89
C ASP A 17 -2.28 -0.33 -13.19
N ARG A 18 -2.01 -1.63 -13.36
CA ARG A 18 -0.67 -2.13 -13.66
C ARG A 18 -0.12 -1.54 -14.96
N ALA A 19 -0.98 -1.38 -15.97
CA ALA A 19 -0.68 -0.74 -17.23
C ALA A 19 -1.94 -0.14 -17.83
N TRP A 20 -1.84 1.07 -18.38
CA TRP A 20 -2.96 1.76 -19.01
C TRP A 20 -2.48 2.73 -20.10
N TYR A 21 -2.53 4.05 -19.86
CA TYR A 21 -2.25 5.07 -20.89
C TYR A 21 -0.77 5.48 -21.01
N VAL A 22 0.09 5.05 -20.10
CA VAL A 22 1.56 5.13 -20.25
C VAL A 22 2.17 3.73 -20.23
N PRO A 23 3.39 3.53 -20.78
CA PRO A 23 4.04 2.23 -20.78
C PRO A 23 4.16 1.64 -19.37
N PHE A 24 4.03 0.32 -19.26
CA PHE A 24 4.12 -0.44 -18.01
C PHE A 24 5.32 -0.02 -17.13
N GLN A 25 6.51 0.15 -17.71
CA GLN A 25 7.71 0.52 -16.95
C GLN A 25 7.60 1.90 -16.29
N VAL A 26 6.84 2.83 -16.87
CA VAL A 26 6.57 4.13 -16.26
C VAL A 26 5.70 3.97 -15.01
N TYR A 27 4.65 3.15 -15.09
CA TYR A 27 3.86 2.79 -13.90
C TYR A 27 4.73 2.08 -12.87
N ARG A 28 5.54 1.09 -13.27
CA ARG A 28 6.42 0.35 -12.36
C ARG A 28 7.37 1.25 -11.56
N ILE A 29 7.97 2.26 -12.18
CA ILE A 29 8.81 3.24 -11.46
C ILE A 29 7.98 4.04 -10.44
N ARG A 30 6.75 4.41 -10.77
CA ARG A 30 5.84 5.10 -9.85
C ARG A 30 5.41 4.19 -8.70
N LEU A 31 5.17 2.90 -8.96
CA LEU A 31 4.87 1.89 -7.94
C LEU A 31 6.02 1.79 -6.94
N VAL A 32 7.26 1.69 -7.43
CA VAL A 32 8.45 1.62 -6.56
C VAL A 32 8.53 2.83 -5.62
N ARG A 33 8.33 4.04 -6.16
CA ARG A 33 8.33 5.27 -5.34
C ARG A 33 7.17 5.30 -4.34
N LEU A 34 6.00 4.81 -4.74
CA LEU A 34 4.83 4.74 -3.86
C LEU A 34 5.09 3.80 -2.68
N VAL A 35 5.55 2.59 -2.96
CA VAL A 35 5.80 1.59 -1.92
C VAL A 35 6.96 2.01 -1.03
N ASP A 36 8.08 2.53 -1.57
CA ASP A 36 9.20 3.05 -0.76
C ASP A 36 8.70 4.10 0.25
N ARG A 37 7.87 5.05 -0.19
CA ARG A 37 7.30 6.07 0.69
C ARG A 37 6.28 5.51 1.68
N LEU A 38 5.47 4.54 1.26
CA LEU A 38 4.50 3.87 2.12
C LEU A 38 5.19 3.13 3.27
N LEU A 39 6.27 2.39 2.97
CA LEU A 39 7.07 1.71 4.00
C LEU A 39 7.61 2.71 5.03
N GLU A 40 8.14 3.86 4.59
CA GLU A 40 8.60 4.89 5.52
C GLU A 40 7.50 5.45 6.42
N ILE A 41 6.30 5.69 5.87
CA ILE A 41 5.14 6.17 6.64
C ILE A 41 4.74 5.13 7.68
N LEU A 42 4.59 3.87 7.24
CA LEU A 42 4.21 2.78 8.13
C LEU A 42 5.26 2.54 9.22
N GLU A 43 6.55 2.72 8.97
CA GLU A 43 7.55 2.61 10.05
C GLU A 43 7.51 3.78 11.04
N ARG A 44 7.36 5.01 10.56
CA ARG A 44 7.56 6.21 11.37
C ARG A 44 6.30 6.66 12.13
N ASP A 45 5.13 6.44 11.55
CA ASP A 45 3.87 6.96 12.09
C ASP A 45 2.99 5.81 12.62
N PRO A 46 2.93 5.58 13.95
CA PRO A 46 2.08 4.55 14.53
C PRO A 46 0.58 4.86 14.41
N GLU A 47 0.19 6.13 14.21
CA GLU A 47 -1.23 6.51 14.04
C GLU A 47 -1.74 6.17 12.62
N TYR A 48 -0.84 6.00 11.65
CA TYR A 48 -1.19 5.50 10.32
C TYR A 48 -1.50 3.99 10.38
N ARG A 49 -2.75 3.66 10.68
CA ARG A 49 -3.17 2.31 11.04
C ARG A 49 -2.87 1.25 9.98
N CYS A 50 -3.36 1.43 8.77
CA CYS A 50 -3.14 0.48 7.68
C CYS A 50 -3.34 1.12 6.30
N PHE A 51 -2.80 0.46 5.27
CA PHE A 51 -3.01 0.80 3.87
C PHE A 51 -3.48 -0.42 3.08
N MET A 52 -4.53 -0.26 2.26
CA MET A 52 -4.99 -1.29 1.32
C MET A 52 -4.31 -1.12 -0.03
N LEU A 53 -3.49 -2.10 -0.43
CA LEU A 53 -2.78 -2.10 -1.71
C LEU A 53 -3.65 -2.71 -2.82
N ASP A 54 -4.79 -2.05 -3.04
CA ASP A 54 -5.71 -2.25 -4.18
C ASP A 54 -6.36 -3.65 -4.32
N GLY A 55 -6.36 -4.46 -3.26
CA GLY A 55 -6.98 -5.80 -3.30
C GLY A 55 -6.34 -6.76 -4.32
N GLN A 56 -5.08 -6.50 -4.69
CA GLN A 56 -4.30 -7.32 -5.60
C GLN A 56 -2.94 -7.65 -4.98
N VAL A 57 -2.40 -8.82 -5.34
CA VAL A 57 -1.07 -9.25 -4.88
C VAL A 57 0.04 -8.77 -5.82
N LEU A 58 -0.29 -8.56 -7.09
CA LEU A 58 0.67 -8.25 -8.15
C LEU A 58 1.55 -7.00 -7.89
N PRO A 59 1.07 -5.90 -7.27
CA PRO A 59 1.93 -4.76 -6.97
C PRO A 59 3.08 -5.09 -6.01
N VAL A 60 2.90 -6.08 -5.12
CA VAL A 60 3.96 -6.57 -4.24
C VAL A 60 5.04 -7.29 -5.05
N GLU A 61 4.64 -8.13 -5.99
CA GLU A 61 5.58 -8.86 -6.86
C GLU A 61 6.35 -7.91 -7.78
N ASP A 62 5.66 -7.01 -8.48
CA ASP A 62 6.25 -6.03 -9.39
C ASP A 62 7.27 -5.12 -8.64
N TYR A 63 6.99 -4.79 -7.38
CA TYR A 63 7.89 -4.05 -6.49
C TYR A 63 9.12 -4.88 -6.09
N LEU A 64 8.92 -6.12 -5.62
CA LEU A 64 10.01 -6.97 -5.12
C LEU A 64 10.96 -7.46 -6.21
N GLU A 65 10.50 -7.55 -7.46
CA GLU A 65 11.38 -7.76 -8.60
C GLU A 65 12.37 -6.59 -8.81
N VAL A 66 12.06 -5.36 -8.34
CA VAL A 66 12.96 -4.20 -8.40
C VAL A 66 13.74 -4.01 -7.09
N ARG A 67 13.10 -4.28 -5.95
CA ARG A 67 13.60 -4.06 -4.58
C ARG A 67 13.56 -5.37 -3.76
N PRO A 68 14.28 -6.43 -4.17
CA PRO A 68 14.21 -7.73 -3.50
C PRO A 68 14.61 -7.68 -2.03
N GLU A 69 15.49 -6.74 -1.65
CA GLU A 69 15.95 -6.50 -0.28
C GLU A 69 14.83 -6.06 0.68
N ARG A 70 13.70 -5.57 0.16
CA ARG A 70 12.58 -5.06 0.95
C ARG A 70 11.55 -6.13 1.33
N ARG A 71 11.78 -7.39 0.98
CA ARG A 71 10.87 -8.51 1.29
C ARG A 71 10.56 -8.63 2.79
N ALA A 72 11.58 -8.54 3.64
CA ALA A 72 11.41 -8.67 5.09
C ALA A 72 10.53 -7.54 5.67
N ASP A 73 10.68 -6.32 5.15
CA ASP A 73 9.87 -5.16 5.57
C ASP A 73 8.39 -5.37 5.24
N LEU A 74 8.10 -5.78 4.00
CA LEU A 74 6.73 -6.04 3.54
C LEU A 74 6.08 -7.19 4.33
N GLU A 75 6.79 -8.30 4.52
CA GLU A 75 6.26 -9.43 5.31
C GLU A 75 5.92 -9.03 6.74
N ARG A 76 6.79 -8.24 7.39
CA ARG A 76 6.56 -7.76 8.76
C ARG A 76 5.32 -6.88 8.82
N LEU A 77 5.16 -5.93 7.88
CA LEU A 77 4.02 -5.02 7.84
C LEU A 77 2.70 -5.72 7.50
N VAL A 78 2.73 -6.72 6.62
CA VAL A 78 1.56 -7.55 6.32
C VAL A 78 1.15 -8.38 7.53
N ARG A 79 2.10 -9.06 8.20
CA ARG A 79 1.82 -9.82 9.43
C ARG A 79 1.32 -8.93 10.56
N ALA A 80 1.77 -7.69 10.64
CA ALA A 80 1.31 -6.68 11.60
C ALA A 80 -0.06 -6.07 11.25
N GLY A 81 -0.65 -6.41 10.10
CA GLY A 81 -1.93 -5.83 9.65
C GLY A 81 -1.85 -4.37 9.24
N ARG A 82 -0.64 -3.84 9.01
CA ARG A 82 -0.40 -2.44 8.62
C ARG A 82 -0.35 -2.25 7.10
N LEU A 83 -0.05 -3.31 6.38
CA LEU A 83 -0.19 -3.38 4.92
C LEU A 83 -1.17 -4.50 4.58
N LEU A 84 -2.27 -4.16 3.93
CA LEU A 84 -3.28 -5.11 3.48
C LEU A 84 -3.09 -5.39 2.00
N ILE A 85 -3.04 -6.68 1.64
CA ILE A 85 -2.82 -7.18 0.28
C ILE A 85 -3.85 -8.26 -0.04
N GLY A 86 -4.24 -8.36 -1.32
CA GLY A 86 -5.22 -9.33 -1.80
C GLY A 86 -6.66 -9.09 -1.36
#